data_AF-A0A1Y3VZ29-F1
#
_entry.id   AF-A0A1Y3VZ29-F1
#
_cell.length_a   1.000
_cell.length_b   1.000
_cell.length_c   1.000
_cell.angle_alpha   90.00
_cell.angle_beta   90.00
_cell.angle_gamma   90.00
#
_symmetry.space_group_name_H-M   'P 1'
#
loop_
_entity.id
_entity.type
_entity.pdbx_description
1 polymer ?
#
loop_
_entity_poly.entity_id
_entity_poly.type
_entity_poly.pdbx_seq_one_letter_code
_entity_poly.pdbx_strand_id
1 'polypeptide(L)'
;MNVTREKSALLSWDMRGDDAERLAAWLTTFLGEDVFRRLEENENLHVSMLEEKKDVTGWLTAGLKTILKSEDLELLVQRVEQEIQELQKRLIVAEEIQVSNQDITADCERQKREIEALEVKLEPLQREVNSLKKKVAASVGIDVMVDAVFSGEAVEIQTINQLLKEDIKNPSEALSAFCVALAKTWGILVRALQKEGEEEEKMEILHAALTRVLEALTGLYIPQRRAVLEQLAKLCNSRVSDYLFISPEESKEIDLRIHNAASIGGNQILEGRTFAVVNRSSYQTVKYAEIEVC
;
A
#
# COMPACT_ATOMS: atom_id res chain seq x y z
N MET A 1 -31.97 28.11 -3.46
CA MET A 1 -32.57 28.44 -4.78
C MET A 1 -33.10 29.87 -4.90
N ASN A 2 -33.68 30.51 -3.87
CA ASN A 2 -34.17 31.90 -4.02
C ASN A 2 -33.07 32.98 -4.06
N VAL A 3 -32.01 32.82 -3.27
CA VAL A 3 -30.93 33.84 -3.18
C VAL A 3 -30.11 33.95 -4.48
N THR A 4 -29.94 32.86 -5.23
CA THR A 4 -29.24 32.87 -6.52
C THR A 4 -30.06 33.58 -7.60
N ARG A 5 -31.38 33.36 -7.66
CA ARG A 5 -32.26 34.03 -8.63
C ARG A 5 -32.33 35.54 -8.45
N GLU A 6 -32.42 36.03 -7.21
CA GLU A 6 -32.41 37.47 -6.93
C GLU A 6 -31.06 38.12 -7.29
N LYS A 7 -29.95 37.42 -7.06
CA LYS A 7 -28.61 37.90 -7.45
C LYS A 7 -28.40 37.88 -8.97
N SER A 8 -28.95 36.90 -9.68
CA SER A 8 -28.91 36.85 -11.15
C SER A 8 -29.68 38.02 -11.79
N ALA A 9 -30.80 38.45 -11.18
CA ALA A 9 -31.57 39.59 -11.65
C ALA A 9 -30.82 40.93 -11.47
N LEU A 10 -30.06 41.09 -10.37
CA LEU A 10 -29.22 42.30 -10.16
C LEU A 10 -28.01 42.37 -11.09
N LEU A 11 -27.60 41.22 -11.62
CA LEU A 11 -26.52 41.09 -12.61
C LEU A 11 -27.04 41.09 -14.05
N SER A 12 -28.33 41.32 -14.30
CA SER A 12 -28.85 41.47 -15.65
C SER A 12 -28.55 42.87 -16.18
N TRP A 13 -27.76 42.96 -17.25
CA TRP A 13 -27.43 44.21 -17.94
C TRP A 13 -28.08 44.23 -19.32
N ASP A 14 -28.91 45.25 -19.60
CA ASP A 14 -29.55 45.39 -20.91
C ASP A 14 -28.61 46.09 -21.91
N MET A 15 -28.54 45.54 -23.12
CA MET A 15 -27.65 45.99 -24.19
C MET A 15 -28.33 47.01 -25.13
N ARG A 16 -29.56 47.44 -24.83
CA ARG A 16 -30.34 48.35 -25.67
C ARG A 16 -30.47 49.73 -25.02
N GLY A 17 -30.29 50.78 -25.82
CA GLY A 17 -30.45 52.18 -25.41
C GLY A 17 -29.14 52.96 -25.38
N ASP A 18 -29.24 54.25 -25.09
CA ASP A 18 -28.09 55.14 -24.88
C ASP A 18 -27.41 54.85 -23.53
N ASP A 19 -26.11 55.12 -23.39
CA ASP A 19 -25.31 54.75 -22.22
C ASP A 19 -25.86 55.32 -20.90
N ALA A 20 -26.44 56.51 -20.95
CA ALA A 20 -27.06 57.15 -19.78
C ALA A 20 -28.37 56.46 -19.40
N GLU A 21 -29.14 56.01 -20.39
CA GLU A 21 -30.39 55.28 -20.16
C GLU A 21 -30.11 53.90 -19.57
N ARG A 22 -29.08 53.22 -20.08
CA ARG A 22 -28.65 51.90 -19.60
C ARG A 22 -28.17 51.97 -18.15
N LEU A 23 -27.30 52.94 -17.86
CA LEU A 23 -26.82 53.14 -16.49
C LEU A 23 -27.94 53.57 -15.54
N ALA A 24 -28.84 54.46 -15.97
CA ALA A 24 -29.98 54.88 -15.16
C ALA A 24 -30.93 53.72 -14.83
N ALA A 25 -31.25 52.87 -15.82
CA ALA A 25 -32.11 51.72 -15.62
C ALA A 25 -31.48 50.68 -14.67
N TRP A 26 -30.18 50.40 -14.83
CA TRP A 26 -29.46 49.49 -13.94
C TRP A 26 -29.36 50.04 -12.52
N LEU A 27 -28.98 51.31 -12.35
CA LEU A 27 -28.90 51.95 -11.04
C LEU A 27 -30.24 51.96 -10.31
N THR A 28 -31.33 52.26 -11.03
CA THR A 28 -32.69 52.25 -10.49
C THR A 28 -33.10 50.85 -10.03
N THR A 29 -32.71 49.81 -10.77
CA THR A 29 -32.94 48.42 -10.38
C THR A 29 -32.07 47.98 -9.20
N PHE A 30 -30.81 48.43 -9.15
CA PHE A 30 -29.83 48.02 -8.14
C PHE A 30 -30.06 48.71 -6.78
N LEU A 31 -30.34 50.02 -6.77
CA LEU A 31 -30.53 50.81 -5.56
C LEU A 31 -32.00 51.02 -5.19
N GLY A 32 -32.92 50.78 -6.12
CA GLY A 32 -34.35 50.98 -5.96
C GLY A 32 -34.81 52.41 -6.29
N GLU A 33 -36.00 52.53 -6.89
CA GLU A 33 -36.60 53.81 -7.30
C GLU A 33 -36.73 54.83 -6.15
N ASP A 34 -36.99 54.37 -4.92
CA ASP A 34 -37.20 55.25 -3.76
C ASP A 34 -35.93 56.02 -3.36
N VAL A 35 -34.75 55.50 -3.68
CA VAL A 35 -33.48 56.23 -3.48
C VAL A 35 -33.42 57.42 -4.42
N PHE A 36 -33.78 57.23 -5.68
CA PHE A 36 -33.71 58.28 -6.69
C PHE A 36 -34.86 59.28 -6.60
N ARG A 37 -36.06 58.85 -6.18
CA ARG A 37 -37.17 59.76 -5.88
C ARG A 37 -36.82 60.77 -4.78
N ARG A 38 -36.11 60.33 -3.74
CA ARG A 38 -35.59 61.21 -2.68
C ARG A 38 -34.47 62.15 -3.16
N LEU A 39 -33.69 61.73 -4.17
CA LEU A 39 -32.66 62.58 -4.78
C LEU A 39 -33.29 63.63 -5.71
N GLU A 40 -34.36 63.28 -6.42
CA GLU A 40 -35.15 64.21 -7.25
C GLU A 40 -35.78 65.32 -6.41
N GLU A 41 -36.25 65.02 -5.20
CA GLU A 41 -36.82 65.99 -4.25
C GLU A 41 -35.77 66.94 -3.64
N ASN A 42 -34.47 66.77 -3.94
CA ASN A 42 -33.42 67.62 -3.39
C ASN A 42 -33.38 68.99 -4.07
N GLU A 43 -33.73 70.03 -3.31
CA GLU A 43 -33.78 71.42 -3.79
C GLU A 43 -32.45 71.94 -4.36
N ASN A 44 -31.31 71.31 -4.07
CA ASN A 44 -30.01 71.73 -4.59
C ASN A 44 -29.64 71.08 -5.94
N LEU A 45 -30.42 70.09 -6.40
CA LEU A 45 -30.14 69.35 -7.63
C LEU A 45 -31.21 69.70 -8.68
N HIS A 46 -30.84 70.54 -9.64
CA HIS A 46 -31.75 70.95 -10.71
C HIS A 46 -31.40 70.23 -12.01
N VAL A 47 -32.31 69.38 -12.48
CA VAL A 47 -32.20 68.65 -13.76
C VAL A 47 -33.32 69.10 -14.69
N SER A 48 -32.97 69.71 -15.83
CA SER A 48 -33.95 70.16 -16.82
C SER A 48 -34.44 68.98 -17.68
N MET A 49 -35.73 68.69 -17.61
CA MET A 49 -36.38 67.60 -18.36
C MET A 49 -37.16 68.13 -19.57
N LEU A 50 -37.08 67.42 -20.70
CA LEU A 50 -38.05 67.57 -21.80
C LEU A 50 -39.34 66.84 -21.39
N GLU A 51 -40.51 67.41 -21.71
CA GLU A 51 -41.81 67.03 -21.14
C GLU A 51 -42.24 65.55 -21.33
N GLU A 52 -41.56 64.78 -22.19
CA GLU A 52 -41.98 63.44 -22.62
C GLU A 52 -41.50 62.25 -21.76
N LYS A 53 -40.55 62.43 -20.81
CA LYS A 53 -40.09 61.34 -19.93
C LYS A 53 -40.19 61.74 -18.46
N LYS A 54 -41.30 61.39 -17.78
CA LYS A 54 -41.59 61.75 -16.37
C LYS A 54 -41.34 60.63 -15.34
N ASP A 55 -40.67 59.56 -15.72
CA ASP A 55 -40.31 58.48 -14.80
C ASP A 55 -38.93 58.71 -14.16
N VAL A 56 -38.68 58.05 -13.02
CA VAL A 56 -37.44 58.18 -12.23
C VAL A 56 -36.20 57.83 -13.08
N THR A 57 -36.32 56.84 -13.96
CA THR A 57 -35.25 56.44 -14.89
C THR A 57 -34.97 57.53 -15.94
N GLY A 58 -36.01 58.17 -16.49
CA GLY A 58 -35.87 59.30 -17.40
C GLY A 58 -35.22 60.51 -16.73
N TRP A 59 -35.62 60.80 -15.49
CA TRP A 59 -34.99 61.86 -14.67
C TRP A 59 -33.51 61.60 -14.43
N LEU A 60 -33.16 60.38 -14.00
CA LEU A 60 -31.78 59.99 -13.75
C LEU A 60 -30.94 60.02 -15.03
N THR A 61 -31.51 59.60 -16.18
CA THR A 61 -30.86 59.70 -17.49
C THR A 61 -30.49 61.14 -17.82
N ALA A 62 -31.43 62.08 -17.66
CA ALA A 62 -31.19 63.50 -17.91
C ALA A 62 -30.14 64.06 -16.94
N GLY A 63 -30.17 63.65 -15.67
CA GLY A 63 -29.19 64.03 -14.66
C GLY A 63 -27.77 63.56 -15.03
N LEU A 64 -27.62 62.29 -15.42
CA LEU A 64 -26.33 61.74 -15.84
C LEU A 64 -25.75 62.49 -17.05
N LYS A 65 -26.57 62.78 -18.07
CA LYS A 65 -26.15 63.56 -19.26
C LYS A 65 -25.79 65.02 -18.95
N THR A 66 -26.36 65.57 -17.88
CA THR A 66 -26.08 66.95 -17.46
C THR A 66 -24.78 67.04 -16.68
N ILE A 67 -24.48 66.03 -15.86
CA ILE A 67 -23.33 66.02 -14.95
C ILE A 67 -22.08 65.47 -15.64
N LEU A 68 -22.22 64.45 -16.49
CA LEU A 68 -21.12 63.75 -17.13
C LEU A 68 -21.05 64.06 -18.63
N LYS A 69 -19.84 64.17 -19.15
CA LYS A 69 -19.61 64.18 -20.60
C LYS A 69 -19.84 62.79 -21.18
N SER A 70 -20.14 62.73 -22.47
CA SER A 70 -20.38 61.46 -23.17
C SER A 70 -19.20 60.49 -23.05
N GLU A 71 -17.96 60.97 -23.11
CA GLU A 71 -16.77 60.10 -23.01
C GLU A 71 -16.60 59.50 -21.59
N ASP A 72 -16.91 60.28 -20.55
CA ASP A 72 -16.83 59.81 -19.15
C ASP A 72 -17.95 58.80 -18.84
N LEU A 73 -19.12 59.01 -19.43
CA LEU A 73 -20.27 58.12 -19.34
C LEU A 73 -20.00 56.78 -20.03
N GLU A 74 -19.43 56.80 -21.24
CA GLU A 74 -19.01 55.60 -21.98
C GLU A 74 -17.99 54.80 -21.17
N LEU A 75 -16.96 55.47 -20.61
CA LEU A 75 -15.96 54.82 -19.76
C LEU A 75 -16.57 54.20 -18.49
N LEU A 76 -17.56 54.86 -17.89
CA LEU A 76 -18.25 54.36 -16.71
C LEU A 76 -19.08 53.12 -17.04
N VAL A 77 -19.85 53.15 -18.13
CA VAL A 77 -20.64 52.01 -18.61
C VAL A 77 -19.74 50.83 -18.93
N GLN A 78 -18.63 51.03 -19.64
CA GLN A 78 -17.67 49.96 -19.94
C GLN A 78 -17.09 49.30 -18.68
N ARG A 79 -16.77 50.09 -17.64
CA ARG A 79 -16.28 49.54 -16.36
C ARG A 79 -17.34 48.74 -15.63
N VAL A 80 -18.57 49.25 -15.57
CA VAL A 80 -19.69 48.54 -14.94
C VAL A 80 -19.99 47.23 -15.67
N GLU A 81 -19.96 47.24 -17.01
CA GLU A 81 -20.11 46.05 -17.84
C GLU A 81 -19.06 44.99 -17.53
N GLN A 82 -17.78 45.40 -17.45
CA GLN A 82 -16.68 44.48 -17.14
C GLN A 82 -16.86 43.82 -15.76
N GLU A 83 -17.22 44.61 -14.75
CA GLU A 83 -17.46 44.10 -13.39
C GLU A 83 -18.67 43.16 -13.34
N ILE A 84 -19.76 43.49 -14.02
CA ILE A 84 -20.94 42.62 -14.10
C ILE A 84 -20.59 41.29 -14.78
N GLN A 85 -19.85 41.32 -15.89
CA GLN A 85 -19.42 40.11 -16.58
C GLN A 85 -18.51 39.24 -15.70
N GLU A 86 -17.58 39.84 -14.97
CA GLU A 86 -16.70 39.12 -14.05
C GLU A 86 -17.48 38.48 -12.89
N LEU A 87 -18.45 39.20 -12.33
CA LEU A 87 -19.33 38.68 -11.28
C LEU A 87 -20.23 37.54 -11.79
N GLN A 88 -20.74 37.64 -13.02
CA GLN A 88 -21.50 36.55 -13.66
C GLN A 88 -20.65 35.29 -13.83
N LYS A 89 -19.39 35.42 -14.29
CA LYS A 89 -18.46 34.28 -14.41
C LYS A 89 -18.22 33.61 -13.06
N ARG A 90 -17.98 34.39 -12.02
CA ARG A 90 -17.78 33.87 -10.65
C ARG A 90 -19.02 33.18 -10.11
N LEU A 91 -20.21 33.68 -10.43
CA LEU A 91 -21.46 33.06 -10.02
C LEU A 91 -21.64 31.67 -10.64
N ILE A 92 -21.38 31.52 -11.94
CA ILE A 92 -21.44 30.22 -12.64
C ILE A 92 -20.49 29.21 -11.98
N VAL A 93 -19.23 29.61 -11.75
CA VAL A 93 -18.24 28.75 -11.09
C VAL A 93 -18.68 28.37 -9.67
N ALA A 94 -19.28 29.29 -8.91
CA ALA A 94 -19.79 29.00 -7.58
C ALA A 94 -20.95 27.99 -7.60
N GLU A 95 -21.83 28.06 -8.59
CA GLU A 95 -22.91 27.09 -8.79
C GLU A 95 -22.38 25.70 -9.18
N GLU A 96 -21.40 25.63 -10.08
CA GLU A 96 -20.72 24.38 -10.46
C GLU A 96 -20.02 23.73 -9.26
N ILE A 97 -19.31 24.53 -8.45
CA ILE A 97 -18.68 24.06 -7.19
C ILE A 97 -19.73 23.55 -6.22
N GLN A 98 -20.89 24.22 -6.12
CA GLN A 98 -21.96 23.79 -5.22
C GLN A 98 -22.51 22.42 -5.62
N VAL A 99 -22.75 22.19 -6.93
CA VAL A 99 -23.21 20.89 -7.44
C VAL A 99 -22.15 19.82 -7.20
N SER A 100 -20.89 20.09 -7.55
CA SER A 100 -19.77 19.16 -7.34
C SER A 100 -19.61 18.76 -5.86
N ASN A 101 -19.73 19.71 -4.94
CA ASN A 101 -19.66 19.41 -3.50
C ASN A 101 -20.81 18.51 -3.01
N GLN A 102 -22.01 18.66 -3.59
CA GLN A 102 -23.14 17.79 -3.26
C GLN A 102 -22.88 16.35 -3.72
N ASP A 103 -22.35 16.17 -4.94
CA ASP A 103 -21.99 14.85 -5.48
C ASP A 103 -20.89 14.18 -4.65
N ILE A 104 -19.82 14.92 -4.31
CA ILE A 104 -18.73 14.43 -3.45
C ILE A 104 -19.27 13.97 -2.08
N THR A 105 -20.17 14.76 -1.49
CA THR A 105 -20.75 14.42 -0.18
C THR A 105 -21.57 13.13 -0.26
N ALA A 106 -22.36 12.95 -1.32
CA ALA A 106 -23.15 11.74 -1.54
C ALA A 106 -22.25 10.50 -1.73
N ASP A 107 -21.15 10.63 -2.48
CA ASP A 107 -20.18 9.56 -2.68
C ASP A 107 -19.44 9.19 -1.38
N CYS A 108 -19.05 10.17 -0.57
CA CYS A 108 -18.45 9.91 0.73
C CYS A 108 -19.39 9.13 1.67
N GLU A 109 -20.67 9.48 1.72
CA GLU A 109 -21.66 8.73 2.51
C GLU A 109 -21.84 7.29 2.00
N ARG A 110 -21.84 7.10 0.68
CA ARG A 110 -21.92 5.77 0.07
C ARG A 110 -20.72 4.91 0.43
N GLN A 111 -19.51 5.44 0.28
CA GLN A 111 -18.27 4.74 0.64
C GLN A 111 -18.23 4.38 2.12
N LYS A 112 -18.68 5.29 3.00
CA LYS A 112 -18.75 5.02 4.44
C LYS A 112 -19.65 3.82 4.76
N ARG A 113 -20.84 3.73 4.13
CA ARG A 113 -21.74 2.58 4.30
C ARG A 113 -21.13 1.27 3.80
N GLU A 114 -20.35 1.32 2.72
CA GLU A 114 -19.67 0.13 2.19
C GLU A 114 -18.55 -0.37 3.13
N ILE A 115 -17.77 0.55 3.71
CA ILE A 115 -16.76 0.22 4.74
C ILE A 115 -17.42 -0.44 5.95
N GLU A 116 -18.48 0.17 6.50
CA GLU A 116 -19.21 -0.40 7.64
C GLU A 116 -19.75 -1.81 7.33
N ALA A 117 -20.26 -2.04 6.11
CA ALA A 117 -20.73 -3.35 5.69
C ALA A 117 -19.61 -4.40 5.56
N LEU A 118 -18.41 -3.98 5.14
CA LEU A 118 -17.23 -4.85 5.06
C LEU A 118 -16.68 -5.19 6.45
N GLU A 119 -16.65 -4.23 7.37
CA GLU A 119 -16.23 -4.44 8.77
C GLU A 119 -17.12 -5.47 9.46
N VAL A 120 -18.45 -5.38 9.27
CA VAL A 120 -19.41 -6.37 9.80
C VAL A 120 -19.16 -7.78 9.24
N LYS A 121 -18.70 -7.91 7.98
CA LYS A 121 -18.34 -9.20 7.38
C LYS A 121 -16.99 -9.73 7.84
N LEU A 122 -16.10 -8.86 8.30
CA LEU A 122 -14.74 -9.22 8.69
C LEU A 122 -14.72 -10.00 10.02
N GLU A 123 -15.58 -9.64 10.97
CA GLU A 123 -15.69 -10.31 12.27
C GLU A 123 -16.06 -11.81 12.18
N PRO A 124 -17.11 -12.24 11.44
CA PRO A 124 -17.42 -13.66 11.30
C PRO A 124 -16.32 -14.44 10.57
N LEU A 125 -15.68 -13.84 9.56
CA LEU A 125 -14.54 -14.47 8.86
C LEU A 125 -13.35 -14.69 9.80
N GLN A 126 -13.02 -13.72 10.67
CA GLN A 126 -11.98 -13.89 11.68
C GLN A 126 -12.32 -15.01 12.66
N ARG A 127 -13.59 -15.13 13.10
CA ARG A 127 -14.04 -16.23 13.95
C ARG A 127 -13.92 -17.58 13.23
N GLU A 128 -14.27 -17.64 11.94
CA GLU A 128 -14.12 -18.84 11.12
C GLU A 128 -12.66 -19.25 10.97
N VAL A 129 -11.76 -18.32 10.64
CA VAL A 129 -10.31 -18.56 10.57
C VAL A 129 -9.79 -19.10 11.91
N ASN A 130 -10.18 -18.52 13.03
CA ASN A 130 -9.78 -19.00 14.36
C ASN A 130 -10.34 -20.39 14.66
N SER A 131 -11.57 -20.69 14.23
CA SER A 131 -12.13 -22.04 14.35
C SER A 131 -11.40 -23.05 13.46
N LEU A 132 -11.03 -22.67 12.24
CA LEU A 132 -10.29 -23.52 11.31
C LEU A 132 -8.89 -23.79 11.85
N LYS A 133 -8.18 -22.77 12.35
CA LYS A 133 -6.89 -22.94 13.05
C LYS A 133 -6.99 -23.95 14.20
N LYS A 134 -8.04 -23.87 15.03
CA LYS A 134 -8.30 -24.85 16.10
C LYS A 134 -8.57 -26.26 15.56
N LYS A 135 -9.33 -26.39 14.48
CA LYS A 135 -9.61 -27.69 13.83
C LYS A 135 -8.36 -28.30 13.19
N VAL A 136 -7.52 -27.48 12.56
CA VAL A 136 -6.23 -27.90 11.99
C VAL A 136 -5.28 -28.38 13.10
N ALA A 137 -5.20 -27.65 14.22
CA ALA A 137 -4.45 -28.10 15.38
C ALA A 137 -4.97 -29.43 15.95
N ALA A 138 -6.28 -29.70 15.82
CA ALA A 138 -6.92 -30.93 16.27
C ALA A 138 -6.85 -32.09 15.26
N SER A 139 -6.59 -31.84 13.97
CA SER A 139 -6.45 -32.88 12.94
C SER A 139 -4.99 -33.29 12.79
N VAL A 140 -4.62 -34.52 13.17
CA VAL A 140 -3.24 -35.08 13.21
C VAL A 140 -2.20 -33.98 13.41
N GLY A 141 -2.11 -33.49 14.65
CA GLY A 141 -1.22 -32.38 14.98
C GLY A 141 0.19 -32.65 14.47
N ILE A 142 0.86 -31.60 13.98
CA ILE A 142 2.25 -31.67 13.50
C ILE A 142 3.16 -32.34 14.54
N ASP A 143 2.83 -32.24 15.82
CA ASP A 143 3.45 -32.96 16.94
C ASP A 143 3.45 -34.49 16.77
N VAL A 144 2.29 -35.08 16.42
CA VAL A 144 2.16 -36.53 16.15
C VAL A 144 2.97 -36.93 14.92
N MET A 145 3.00 -36.09 13.88
CA MET A 145 3.81 -36.34 12.69
C MET A 145 5.31 -36.28 13.01
N VAL A 146 5.75 -35.26 13.76
CA VAL A 146 7.14 -35.10 14.19
C VAL A 146 7.56 -36.31 15.01
N ASP A 147 6.72 -36.78 15.94
CA ASP A 147 6.97 -37.99 16.70
C ASP A 147 7.03 -39.25 15.85
N ALA A 148 6.15 -39.40 14.87
CA ALA A 148 6.16 -40.58 14.01
C ALA A 148 7.36 -40.62 13.05
N VAL A 149 7.81 -39.46 12.56
CA VAL A 149 8.87 -39.36 11.54
C VAL A 149 10.26 -39.35 12.18
N PHE A 150 10.43 -38.62 13.28
CA PHE A 150 11.71 -38.43 13.95
C PHE A 150 11.78 -39.22 15.27
N SER A 151 11.48 -40.52 15.20
CA SER A 151 11.44 -41.44 16.36
C SER A 151 12.72 -42.27 16.56
N GLY A 152 13.83 -41.89 15.93
CA GLY A 152 15.06 -42.69 15.91
C GLY A 152 15.83 -42.68 17.23
N GLU A 153 16.67 -43.70 17.44
CA GLU A 153 17.51 -43.84 18.65
C GLU A 153 18.74 -42.93 18.65
N ALA A 154 19.19 -42.46 17.48
CA ALA A 154 20.33 -41.55 17.39
C ALA A 154 20.04 -40.22 18.11
N VAL A 155 21.01 -39.73 18.87
CA VAL A 155 20.90 -38.53 19.69
C VAL A 155 20.54 -37.31 18.83
N GLU A 156 21.07 -37.24 17.61
CA GLU A 156 20.80 -36.19 16.64
C GLU A 156 19.32 -36.20 16.23
N ILE A 157 18.72 -37.39 16.02
CA ILE A 157 17.31 -37.53 15.64
C ILE A 157 16.40 -37.10 16.80
N GLN A 158 16.73 -37.51 18.03
CA GLN A 158 16.01 -37.09 19.23
C GLN A 158 16.10 -35.57 19.44
N THR A 159 17.26 -34.99 19.17
CA THR A 159 17.48 -33.54 19.26
C THR A 159 16.65 -32.80 18.20
N ILE A 160 16.61 -33.28 16.95
CA ILE A 160 15.74 -32.72 15.89
C ILE A 160 14.27 -32.76 16.33
N ASN A 161 13.80 -33.88 16.87
CA ASN A 161 12.43 -34.00 17.36
C ASN A 161 12.14 -32.95 18.44
N GLN A 162 13.01 -32.81 19.44
CA GLN A 162 12.85 -31.83 20.52
C GLN A 162 12.84 -30.39 20.02
N LEU A 163 13.77 -30.03 19.11
CA LEU A 163 13.84 -28.69 18.51
C LEU A 163 12.53 -28.36 17.76
N LEU A 164 12.00 -29.30 16.97
CA LEU A 164 10.72 -29.10 16.29
C LEU A 164 9.56 -28.97 17.27
N LYS A 165 9.56 -29.73 18.37
CA LYS A 165 8.56 -29.60 19.44
C LYS A 165 8.60 -28.28 20.17
N GLU A 166 9.78 -27.66 20.32
CA GLU A 166 9.89 -26.32 20.87
C GLU A 166 9.20 -25.29 19.96
N ASP A 167 9.43 -25.38 18.65
CA ASP A 167 8.77 -24.49 17.68
C ASP A 167 7.25 -24.75 17.61
N ILE A 168 6.78 -25.98 17.84
CA ILE A 168 5.33 -26.28 17.91
C ILE A 168 4.64 -25.54 19.07
N LYS A 169 5.34 -25.26 20.18
CA LYS A 169 4.75 -24.51 21.31
C LYS A 169 4.39 -23.07 20.91
N ASN A 170 5.18 -22.47 20.01
CA ASN A 170 4.98 -21.12 19.49
C ASN A 170 5.18 -21.12 17.96
N PRO A 171 4.20 -21.62 17.18
CA PRO A 171 4.41 -21.95 15.78
C PRO A 171 4.59 -20.70 14.91
N SER A 172 5.66 -20.67 14.11
CA SER A 172 5.82 -19.69 13.03
C SER A 172 4.89 -20.03 11.85
N GLU A 173 4.67 -19.07 10.95
CA GLU A 173 3.85 -19.29 9.74
C GLU A 173 4.41 -20.40 8.84
N ALA A 174 5.74 -20.56 8.79
CA ALA A 174 6.40 -21.54 7.94
C ALA A 174 6.56 -22.93 8.60
N LEU A 175 6.30 -23.09 9.91
CA LEU A 175 6.58 -24.32 10.64
C LEU A 175 5.92 -25.55 10.02
N SER A 176 4.64 -25.43 9.64
CA SER A 176 3.90 -26.53 9.03
C SER A 176 4.53 -26.98 7.72
N ALA A 177 4.88 -26.03 6.86
CA ALA A 177 5.52 -26.30 5.58
C ALA A 177 6.91 -26.90 5.78
N PHE A 178 7.69 -26.37 6.74
CA PHE A 178 9.02 -26.88 7.08
C PHE A 178 8.98 -28.34 7.55
N CYS A 179 8.12 -28.66 8.53
CA CYS A 179 8.02 -30.02 9.05
C CYS A 179 7.54 -31.01 7.97
N VAL A 180 6.61 -30.61 7.11
CA VAL A 180 6.13 -31.46 6.00
C VAL A 180 7.22 -31.66 4.94
N ALA A 181 7.96 -30.62 4.58
CA ALA A 181 9.06 -30.72 3.62
C ALA A 181 10.18 -31.63 4.13
N LEU A 182 10.59 -31.44 5.39
CA LEU A 182 11.60 -32.28 6.04
C LEU A 182 11.11 -33.73 6.16
N ALA A 183 9.85 -33.96 6.55
CA ALA A 183 9.31 -35.31 6.66
C ALA A 183 9.25 -36.05 5.31
N LYS A 184 8.90 -35.36 4.22
CA LYS A 184 8.89 -35.94 2.87
C LYS A 184 10.27 -36.40 2.41
N THR A 185 11.31 -35.64 2.75
CA THR A 185 12.70 -35.94 2.34
C THR A 185 13.44 -36.80 3.36
N TRP A 186 12.92 -36.93 4.59
CA TRP A 186 13.50 -37.74 5.67
C TRP A 186 13.77 -39.19 5.24
N GLY A 187 12.81 -39.83 4.58
CA GLY A 187 12.97 -41.21 4.10
C GLY A 187 14.07 -41.38 3.04
N ILE A 188 14.48 -40.31 2.35
CA ILE A 188 15.63 -40.33 1.44
C ILE A 188 16.92 -40.35 2.27
N LEU A 189 17.01 -39.46 3.26
CA LEU A 189 18.16 -39.35 4.14
C LEU A 189 18.37 -40.61 5.00
N VAL A 190 17.31 -41.15 5.61
CA VAL A 190 17.39 -42.38 6.41
C VAL A 190 17.89 -43.56 5.58
N ARG A 191 17.41 -43.70 4.33
CA ARG A 191 17.91 -44.74 3.42
C ARG A 191 19.38 -44.54 3.06
N ALA A 192 19.84 -43.30 2.89
CA ALA A 192 21.23 -42.98 2.65
C ALA A 192 22.12 -43.32 3.86
N LEU A 193 21.66 -43.02 5.08
CA LEU A 193 22.38 -43.32 6.33
C LEU A 193 22.55 -44.83 6.60
N GLN A 194 21.69 -45.66 6.02
CA GLN A 194 21.75 -47.13 6.13
C GLN A 194 22.63 -47.78 5.06
N LYS A 195 23.19 -47.03 4.12
CA LYS A 195 24.03 -47.60 3.06
C LYS A 195 25.39 -48.00 3.61
N GLU A 196 25.73 -49.26 3.39
CA GLU A 196 27.07 -49.82 3.58
C GLU A 196 27.81 -49.83 2.24
N GLY A 197 29.14 -49.81 2.28
CA GLY A 197 29.98 -49.65 1.10
C GLY A 197 31.28 -48.93 1.40
N GLU A 198 32.00 -48.59 0.34
CA GLU A 198 33.20 -47.76 0.39
C GLU A 198 32.87 -46.35 0.89
N GLU A 199 33.87 -45.71 1.49
CA GLU A 199 33.72 -44.43 2.17
C GLU A 199 33.31 -43.30 1.20
N GLU A 200 33.92 -43.26 0.02
CA GLU A 200 33.59 -42.30 -1.03
C GLU A 200 32.15 -42.49 -1.53
N GLU A 201 31.72 -43.74 -1.75
CA GLU A 201 30.34 -44.05 -2.16
C GLU A 201 29.32 -43.62 -1.10
N LYS A 202 29.61 -43.85 0.18
CA LYS A 202 28.76 -43.37 1.29
C LYS A 202 28.66 -41.85 1.30
N MET A 203 29.79 -41.15 1.15
CA MET A 203 29.84 -39.70 1.10
C MET A 203 29.00 -39.16 -0.07
N GLU A 204 29.10 -39.76 -1.25
CA GLU A 204 28.33 -39.40 -2.44
C GLU A 204 26.82 -39.51 -2.22
N ILE A 205 26.39 -40.65 -1.69
CA ILE A 205 24.97 -40.93 -1.44
C ILE A 205 24.42 -39.98 -0.37
N LEU A 206 25.18 -39.73 0.70
CA LEU A 206 24.79 -38.81 1.77
C LEU A 206 24.74 -37.37 1.30
N HIS A 207 25.71 -36.94 0.49
CA HIS A 207 25.71 -35.63 -0.14
C HIS A 207 24.45 -35.44 -0.99
N ALA A 208 24.16 -36.36 -1.91
CA ALA A 208 22.98 -36.27 -2.76
C ALA A 208 21.65 -36.29 -1.96
N ALA A 209 21.59 -37.07 -0.87
CA ALA A 209 20.41 -37.11 -0.01
C ALA A 209 20.22 -35.81 0.77
N LEU A 210 21.28 -35.27 1.36
CA LEU A 210 21.23 -34.04 2.15
C LEU A 210 20.97 -32.82 1.27
N THR A 211 21.53 -32.75 0.05
CA THR A 211 21.19 -31.71 -0.93
C THR A 211 19.69 -31.66 -1.19
N ARG A 212 19.04 -32.81 -1.43
CA ARG A 212 17.58 -32.86 -1.64
C ARG A 212 16.77 -32.42 -0.43
N VAL A 213 17.24 -32.74 0.78
CA VAL A 213 16.61 -32.26 2.02
C VAL A 213 16.70 -30.74 2.08
N LEU A 214 17.88 -30.18 1.84
CA LEU A 214 18.12 -28.74 1.92
C LEU A 214 17.37 -27.95 0.84
N GLU A 215 17.32 -28.43 -0.40
CA GLU A 215 16.51 -27.87 -1.49
C GLU A 215 15.01 -27.81 -1.12
N ALA A 216 14.49 -28.85 -0.47
CA ALA A 216 13.09 -28.87 -0.04
C ALA A 216 12.79 -27.87 1.09
N LEU A 217 13.83 -27.44 1.82
CA LEU A 217 13.73 -26.50 2.93
C LEU A 217 14.05 -25.06 2.52
N THR A 218 14.44 -24.79 1.28
CA THR A 218 14.73 -23.43 0.78
C THR A 218 13.55 -22.49 1.01
N GLY A 219 13.83 -21.31 1.59
CA GLY A 219 12.83 -20.28 1.87
C GLY A 219 11.89 -20.56 3.06
N LEU A 220 12.08 -21.66 3.81
CA LEU A 220 11.23 -22.02 4.95
C LEU A 220 11.89 -21.65 6.28
N TYR A 221 11.45 -20.56 6.91
CA TYR A 221 12.08 -20.04 8.13
C TYR A 221 11.35 -20.45 9.41
N ILE A 222 12.06 -21.19 10.26
CA ILE A 222 11.64 -21.51 11.63
C ILE A 222 12.74 -21.10 12.62
N PRO A 223 12.40 -20.71 13.86
CA PRO A 223 13.40 -20.29 14.85
C PRO A 223 14.52 -21.32 15.06
N GLN A 224 14.18 -22.62 15.11
CA GLN A 224 15.16 -23.67 15.34
C GLN A 224 15.85 -24.20 14.07
N ARG A 225 15.68 -23.54 12.91
CA ARG A 225 16.14 -24.04 11.60
C ARG A 225 17.62 -24.39 11.62
N ARG A 226 18.47 -23.44 12.00
CA ARG A 226 19.92 -23.62 12.06
C ARG A 226 20.32 -24.83 12.89
N ALA A 227 19.73 -24.95 14.09
CA ALA A 227 20.01 -26.06 15.00
C ALA A 227 19.58 -27.40 14.40
N VAL A 228 18.43 -27.45 13.71
CA VAL A 228 17.98 -28.65 12.99
C VAL A 228 18.98 -29.02 11.88
N LEU A 229 19.41 -28.06 11.06
CA LEU A 229 20.37 -28.32 9.97
C LEU A 229 21.73 -28.78 10.49
N GLU A 230 22.19 -28.26 11.61
CA GLU A 230 23.41 -28.71 12.29
C GLU A 230 23.32 -30.17 12.73
N GLN A 231 22.18 -30.59 13.29
CA GLN A 231 21.97 -31.99 13.67
C GLN A 231 21.90 -32.92 12.45
N LEU A 232 21.33 -32.47 11.33
CA LEU A 232 21.35 -33.23 10.06
C LEU A 232 22.79 -33.45 9.57
N ALA A 233 23.64 -32.42 9.62
CA ALA A 233 25.04 -32.54 9.25
C ALA A 233 25.79 -33.51 10.18
N LYS A 234 25.58 -33.41 11.51
CA LYS A 234 26.15 -34.35 12.50
C LYS A 234 25.72 -35.81 12.25
N LEU A 235 24.47 -36.01 11.88
CA LEU A 235 23.94 -37.34 11.55
C LEU A 235 24.64 -37.94 10.31
N CYS A 236 24.93 -37.14 9.29
CA CYS A 236 25.74 -37.58 8.16
C CYS A 236 27.20 -37.87 8.57
N ASN A 237 27.78 -37.00 9.40
CA ASN A 237 29.16 -37.13 9.90
C ASN A 237 29.39 -38.39 10.72
N SER A 238 28.36 -38.94 11.37
CA SER A 238 28.46 -40.19 12.11
C SER A 238 28.63 -41.43 11.22
N ARG A 239 28.47 -41.28 9.89
CA ARG A 239 28.52 -42.38 8.92
C ARG A 239 29.76 -42.38 8.03
N VAL A 240 30.61 -41.34 8.15
CA VAL A 240 31.86 -41.18 7.42
C VAL A 240 32.99 -40.76 8.37
N SER A 241 34.15 -41.41 8.23
CA SER A 241 35.39 -41.19 8.99
C SER A 241 36.29 -40.12 8.38
N ASP A 242 36.38 -40.07 7.06
CA ASP A 242 37.34 -39.27 6.30
C ASP A 242 36.74 -37.95 5.80
N TYR A 243 35.42 -37.79 5.90
CA TYR A 243 34.70 -36.61 5.42
C TYR A 243 33.94 -35.90 6.54
N LEU A 244 33.70 -34.60 6.33
CA LEU A 244 32.95 -33.73 7.22
C LEU A 244 31.96 -32.91 6.41
N PHE A 245 30.68 -33.11 6.70
CA PHE A 245 29.54 -32.35 6.24
C PHE A 245 29.38 -31.09 7.10
N ILE A 246 29.33 -29.94 6.46
CA ILE A 246 29.19 -28.62 7.09
C ILE A 246 27.79 -28.06 6.76
N SER A 247 27.06 -27.61 7.78
CA SER A 247 25.72 -27.03 7.60
C SER A 247 25.81 -25.68 6.87
N PRO A 248 24.87 -25.35 5.97
CA PRO A 248 24.89 -24.08 5.26
C PRO A 248 24.76 -22.85 6.18
N GLU A 249 24.31 -23.01 7.42
CA GLU A 249 24.08 -21.90 8.37
C GLU A 249 25.05 -21.92 9.58
N GLU A 250 26.16 -22.64 9.48
CA GLU A 250 27.16 -22.76 10.54
C GLU A 250 28.09 -21.54 10.60
N SER A 251 27.75 -20.56 11.44
CA SER A 251 28.30 -19.19 11.38
C SER A 251 29.65 -18.91 12.08
N LYS A 252 30.42 -19.90 12.59
CA LYS A 252 31.58 -19.55 13.48
C LYS A 252 32.90 -20.30 13.31
N GLU A 253 33.00 -21.34 12.48
CA GLU A 253 34.24 -22.15 12.39
C GLU A 253 34.74 -22.40 10.97
N ILE A 254 34.28 -21.64 9.97
CA ILE A 254 34.88 -21.69 8.64
C ILE A 254 36.18 -20.88 8.69
N ASP A 255 37.29 -21.52 9.07
CA ASP A 255 38.62 -20.91 8.96
C ASP A 255 38.94 -20.70 7.47
N LEU A 256 38.84 -19.45 7.04
CA LEU A 256 39.11 -19.00 5.66
C LEU A 256 40.51 -19.39 5.17
N ARG A 257 41.46 -19.78 6.03
CA ARG A 257 42.80 -20.25 5.63
C ARG A 257 42.82 -21.73 5.25
N ILE A 258 41.93 -22.51 5.84
CA ILE A 258 41.88 -23.96 5.67
C ILE A 258 40.99 -24.31 4.45
N HIS A 259 39.93 -23.52 4.24
CA HIS A 259 39.00 -23.69 3.11
C HIS A 259 39.44 -22.97 1.83
N ASN A 260 40.54 -22.21 1.84
CA ASN A 260 41.11 -21.49 0.69
C ASN A 260 42.58 -21.87 0.40
N ALA A 261 42.88 -23.15 0.18
CA ALA A 261 44.11 -23.48 -0.55
C ALA A 261 43.93 -23.06 -2.03
N ALA A 262 44.15 -21.78 -2.30
CA ALA A 262 43.94 -21.09 -3.57
C ALA A 262 44.77 -21.62 -4.77
N SER A 263 45.52 -22.70 -4.60
CA SER A 263 46.31 -23.34 -5.66
C SER A 263 45.54 -24.43 -6.44
N ILE A 264 44.33 -24.83 -6.01
CA ILE A 264 43.60 -26.00 -6.56
C ILE A 264 42.09 -25.72 -6.80
N GLY A 265 41.67 -24.46 -6.98
CA GLY A 265 40.29 -24.15 -7.40
C GLY A 265 39.19 -24.35 -6.33
N GLY A 266 39.46 -23.95 -5.08
CA GLY A 266 38.44 -23.96 -4.01
C GLY A 266 37.39 -22.85 -4.19
N ASN A 267 36.11 -23.21 -4.16
CA ASN A 267 34.99 -22.27 -4.09
C ASN A 267 34.77 -21.82 -2.63
N GLN A 268 34.54 -20.53 -2.41
CA GLN A 268 34.26 -19.95 -1.10
C GLN A 268 32.92 -20.49 -0.57
N ILE A 269 32.92 -21.10 0.62
CA ILE A 269 31.67 -21.49 1.30
C ILE A 269 31.01 -20.20 1.81
N LEU A 270 29.78 -19.95 1.37
CA LEU A 270 28.98 -18.80 1.77
C LEU A 270 27.91 -19.23 2.78
N GLU A 271 27.90 -18.56 3.93
CA GLU A 271 26.86 -18.74 4.95
C GLU A 271 25.47 -18.46 4.36
N GLY A 272 24.49 -19.30 4.71
CA GLY A 272 23.12 -19.23 4.21
C GLY A 272 22.98 -19.60 2.73
N ARG A 273 24.06 -20.03 2.05
CA ARG A 273 24.06 -20.27 0.60
C ARG A 273 24.77 -21.54 0.15
N THR A 274 25.70 -22.07 0.94
CA THR A 274 26.55 -23.18 0.49
C THR A 274 26.59 -24.30 1.52
N PHE A 275 26.14 -25.48 1.09
CA PHE A 275 26.40 -26.74 1.78
C PHE A 275 27.68 -27.36 1.23
N ALA A 276 28.55 -27.88 2.09
CA ALA A 276 29.85 -28.40 1.68
C ALA A 276 30.23 -29.69 2.39
N VAL A 277 31.03 -30.50 1.70
CA VAL A 277 31.72 -31.68 2.25
C VAL A 277 33.21 -31.45 2.13
N VAL A 278 33.93 -31.55 3.25
CA VAL A 278 35.38 -31.39 3.31
C VAL A 278 36.05 -32.69 3.75
N ASN A 279 37.30 -32.90 3.35
CA ASN A 279 38.10 -34.00 3.89
C ASN A 279 38.47 -33.70 5.35
N ARG A 280 38.32 -34.64 6.28
CA ARG A 280 38.55 -34.41 7.73
C ARG A 280 40.02 -34.17 8.09
N SER A 281 40.96 -34.70 7.29
CA SER A 281 42.40 -34.55 7.52
C SER A 281 42.97 -33.25 6.95
N SER A 282 42.53 -32.85 5.75
CA SER A 282 43.05 -31.68 5.04
C SER A 282 42.11 -30.48 5.09
N TYR A 283 40.85 -30.68 5.50
CA TYR A 283 39.75 -29.70 5.48
C TYR A 283 39.53 -29.04 4.10
N GLN A 284 40.04 -29.67 3.05
CA GLN A 284 39.81 -29.24 1.67
C GLN A 284 38.41 -29.63 1.25
N THR A 285 37.72 -28.70 0.58
CA THR A 285 36.40 -28.93 0.00
C THR A 285 36.49 -29.98 -1.10
N VAL A 286 35.73 -31.07 -0.93
CA VAL A 286 35.59 -32.16 -1.89
C VAL A 286 34.32 -31.95 -2.72
N LYS A 287 33.23 -31.49 -2.09
CA LYS A 287 31.95 -31.19 -2.74
C LYS A 287 31.28 -29.95 -2.20
N TYR A 288 30.48 -29.31 -3.06
CA TYR A 288 29.63 -28.19 -2.71
C TYR A 288 28.27 -28.31 -3.41
N ALA A 289 27.24 -27.78 -2.76
CA ALA A 289 25.96 -27.47 -3.36
C ALA A 289 25.59 -26.02 -3.02
N GLU A 290 25.29 -25.22 -4.05
CA GLU A 290 24.71 -23.90 -3.86
C GLU A 290 23.21 -24.07 -3.59
N ILE A 291 22.83 -23.76 -2.36
CA ILE A 291 21.45 -23.84 -1.89
C ILE A 291 21.17 -22.49 -1.25
N GLU A 292 20.40 -21.65 -1.92
CA GLU A 292 19.93 -20.41 -1.31
C GLU A 292 19.02 -20.77 -0.13
N VAL A 293 19.49 -20.42 1.07
CA VAL A 293 18.76 -20.56 2.32
C VAL A 293 18.28 -19.20 2.83
N CYS A 294 18.51 -18.13 2.05
CA CYS A 294 18.17 -16.72 2.35
C CYS A 294 16.84 -16.29 1.73
#